data_AF-A0A319CVI7-F1
#
_entry.id   AF-A0A319CVI7-F1
#
_cell.length_a   1.000
_cell.length_b   1.000
_cell.length_c   1.000
_cell.angle_alpha   90.00
_cell.angle_beta   90.00
_cell.angle_gamma   90.00
#
_symmetry.space_group_name_H-M   'P 1'
#
loop_
_entity.id
_entity.type
_entity.pdbx_description
1 polymer ?
#
loop_
_entity_poly.entity_id
_entity_poly.type
_entity_poly.pdbx_seq_one_letter_code
_entity_poly.pdbx_strand_id
1 'polypeptide(L)' 'MTTRYRVEYALKSHRRDQLIEWIKGLLAVPFVLHSQPTVVYQEHSENLIAVAADTHQRYAEIFRDVETLIRDH' A
#
# COMPACT_ATOMS: atom_id res chain seq x y z
N MET A 1 17.35 -31.37 17.24
CA MET A 1 17.43 -31.41 15.76
C MET A 1 16.15 -30.82 15.18
N THR A 2 16.14 -29.54 14.82
CA THR A 2 15.06 -29.00 13.99
C THR A 2 15.38 -29.33 12.54
N THR A 3 14.49 -30.06 11.86
CA THR A 3 14.70 -30.45 10.47
C THR A 3 14.81 -29.20 9.59
N ARG A 4 15.63 -29.27 8.53
CA ARG A 4 15.81 -28.19 7.54
C ARG A 4 14.48 -27.62 7.04
N TYR A 5 13.48 -28.48 6.86
CA TYR A 5 12.11 -28.11 6.51
C TYR A 5 11.43 -27.16 7.50
N ARG A 6 11.63 -27.35 8.82
CA ARG A 6 11.05 -26.44 9.84
C ARG A 6 11.73 -25.07 9.83
N VAL A 7 13.04 -25.05 9.61
CA VAL A 7 13.82 -23.81 9.50
C VAL A 7 13.40 -23.03 8.25
N GLU A 8 13.29 -23.68 7.09
CA GLU A 8 12.86 -23.03 5.85
C GLU A 8 11.40 -22.57 5.89
N TYR A 9 10.51 -23.31 6.55
CA TYR A 9 9.12 -22.88 6.75
C TYR A 9 9.03 -21.65 7.65
N ALA A 10 9.76 -21.63 8.78
CA ALA A 10 9.82 -20.47 9.65
C ALA A 10 10.41 -19.26 8.94
N LEU A 11 11.47 -19.44 8.15
CA LEU A 11 12.08 -18.37 7.33
C LEU A 11 11.15 -17.89 6.21
N LYS A 12 10.42 -18.78 5.52
CA LYS A 12 9.42 -18.39 4.50
C LYS A 12 8.23 -17.68 5.10
N SER A 13 7.74 -18.12 6.26
CA SER A 13 6.67 -17.45 7.01
C SER A 13 7.11 -16.06 7.45
N HIS A 14 8.33 -15.92 7.99
CA HIS A 14 8.91 -14.64 8.38
C HIS A 14 9.16 -13.71 7.18
N ARG A 15 9.37 -14.23 5.97
CA ARG A 15 9.45 -13.41 4.74
C ARG A 15 8.10 -12.81 4.32
N ARG A 16 6.98 -13.36 4.78
CA ARG A 16 5.64 -12.79 4.60
C ARG A 16 5.28 -12.01 5.85
N ASP A 17 5.87 -10.82 5.97
CA ASP A 17 5.58 -9.90 7.06
C ASP A 17 4.13 -9.44 6.96
N GLN A 18 3.30 -9.85 7.94
CA GLN A 18 1.87 -9.55 7.97
C GLN A 18 1.60 -8.05 8.07
N LEU A 19 2.47 -7.29 8.75
CA LEU A 19 2.35 -5.84 8.85
C LEU A 19 2.58 -5.20 7.48
N ILE A 20 3.60 -5.64 6.74
CA ILE A 20 3.87 -5.16 5.39
C ILE A 20 2.72 -5.48 4.44
N GLU A 21 2.18 -6.69 4.48
CA GLU A 21 1.03 -7.06 3.64
C GLU A 21 -0.24 -6.28 4.00
N TRP A 22 -0.46 -6.00 5.29
CA TRP A 22 -1.55 -5.15 5.74
C TRP A 22 -1.41 -3.71 5.23
N ILE A 23 -0.22 -3.10 5.35
CA ILE A 23 0.05 -1.75 4.83
C ILE A 23 -0.15 -1.71 3.31
N LYS A 24 0.33 -2.72 2.56
CA LYS A 24 0.07 -2.81 1.11
C LYS A 24 -1.43 -2.85 0.79
N GLY A 25 -2.22 -3.54 1.61
CA GLY A 25 -3.68 -3.58 1.48
C GLY A 25 -4.32 -2.20 1.62
N LEU A 26 -3.87 -1.39 2.59
CA LEU A 26 -4.33 0.00 2.75
C LEU A 26 -3.97 0.86 1.53
N LEU A 27 -2.73 0.74 1.04
CA LEU A 27 -2.23 1.50 -0.10
C LEU A 27 -2.88 1.10 -1.43
N ALA A 28 -3.49 -0.10 -1.53
CA ALA A 28 -4.21 -0.50 -2.74
C ALA A 28 -5.52 0.29 -2.94
N VAL A 29 -6.12 0.83 -1.88
CA VAL A 29 -7.44 1.49 -1.96
C VAL A 29 -7.41 2.78 -2.79
N PRO A 30 -6.48 3.73 -2.56
CA PRO A 30 -6.38 4.91 -3.42
C PRO A 30 -6.12 4.56 -4.89
N PHE A 31 -5.32 3.52 -5.15
CA PHE A 31 -5.07 3.04 -6.51
C PHE A 31 -6.35 2.57 -7.22
N VAL A 32 -7.18 1.75 -6.55
CA VAL A 32 -8.43 1.24 -7.13
C VAL A 32 -9.45 2.35 -7.38
N LEU A 33 -9.55 3.33 -6.47
CA LEU A 33 -10.53 4.41 -6.58
C LEU A 33 -10.16 5.48 -7.61
N HIS A 34 -8.86 5.74 -7.80
CA HIS A 34 -8.36 6.79 -8.70
C HIS A 34 -7.76 6.24 -10.00
N SER A 35 -7.84 4.92 -10.24
CA SER A 35 -7.40 4.33 -11.50
C SER A 35 -8.26 4.86 -12.65
N GLN A 36 -7.73 5.84 -13.39
CA GLN A 36 -8.40 6.32 -14.59
C GLN A 36 -8.34 5.23 -15.68
N PRO A 37 -9.44 4.98 -16.41
CA PRO A 37 -9.42 4.06 -17.54
C PRO A 37 -8.39 4.54 -18.56
N THR A 38 -7.49 3.66 -18.99
CA THR A 38 -6.42 3.96 -19.95
C THR A 38 -6.94 4.56 -21.27
N VAL A 39 -8.22 4.35 -21.59
CA VAL A 39 -8.91 4.85 -22.79
C VAL A 39 -9.20 6.36 -22.75
N VAL A 40 -9.21 7.01 -21.58
CA VAL A 40 -9.51 8.45 -21.41
C VAL A 40 -8.22 9.26 -21.13
N TYR A 41 -7.05 8.72 -21.47
CA TYR A 41 -5.77 9.40 -21.31
C TYR A 41 -5.64 10.57 -22.29
N GLN A 42 -6.11 11.75 -21.87
CA GLN A 42 -5.56 13.02 -22.32
C GLN A 42 -4.49 13.43 -21.31
N GLU A 43 -3.23 13.18 -21.67
CA GLU A 43 -2.09 13.68 -20.91
C GLU A 43 -2.24 15.20 -20.80
N HIS A 44 -2.35 15.73 -19.57
CA HIS A 44 -2.53 17.15 -19.21
C HIS A 44 -3.96 17.70 -19.13
N SER A 45 -4.99 16.87 -18.95
CA SER A 45 -6.28 17.43 -18.48
C SER A 45 -6.14 17.99 -17.05
N GLU A 46 -6.71 19.18 -16.78
CA GLU A 46 -6.72 19.78 -15.44
C GLU A 46 -7.34 18.83 -14.40
N ASN A 47 -8.32 18.02 -14.84
CA ASN A 47 -8.93 16.98 -14.03
C ASN A 47 -7.92 15.92 -13.56
N LEU A 48 -6.99 15.50 -14.43
CA LEU A 48 -5.96 14.51 -14.07
C LEU A 48 -4.98 15.07 -13.03
N ILE A 49 -4.63 16.35 -13.12
CA ILE A 49 -3.76 17.02 -12.15
C ILE A 49 -4.45 17.06 -10.78
N ALA A 50 -5.73 17.42 -10.74
CA ALA A 50 -6.52 17.44 -9.51
C ALA A 50 -6.66 16.04 -8.89
N VAL A 51 -6.96 15.02 -9.71
CA VAL A 51 -7.07 13.62 -9.27
C VAL A 51 -5.73 13.10 -8.74
N ALA A 52 -4.61 13.42 -9.39
CA ALA A 52 -3.29 13.03 -8.90
C ALA A 52 -2.97 13.69 -7.55
N ALA A 53 -3.25 14.98 -7.40
CA ALA A 53 -3.03 15.71 -6.15
C ALA A 53 -3.85 15.13 -4.99
N ASP A 54 -5.14 14.85 -5.21
CA ASP A 54 -6.00 14.20 -4.20
C ASP A 54 -5.49 12.79 -3.86
N THR A 55 -5.11 12.00 -4.87
CA THR A 55 -4.53 10.66 -4.67
C THR A 55 -3.27 10.72 -3.81
N HIS A 56 -2.35 11.65 -4.08
CA HIS A 56 -1.15 11.85 -3.27
C HIS A 56 -1.47 12.26 -1.83
N GLN A 57 -2.47 13.11 -1.63
CA GLN A 57 -2.93 13.49 -0.29
C GLN A 57 -3.45 12.27 0.48
N ARG A 58 -4.24 11.41 -0.17
CA ARG A 58 -4.76 10.17 0.45
C ARG A 58 -3.66 9.22 0.90
N TYR A 59 -2.61 9.07 0.10
CA TYR A 59 -1.45 8.28 0.51
C TYR A 59 -0.75 8.87 1.74
N ALA A 60 -0.59 10.19 1.79
CA ALA A 60 0.03 10.87 2.93
C ALA A 60 -0.79 10.73 4.22
N GLU A 61 -2.12 10.80 4.13
CA GLU A 61 -3.03 10.56 5.24
C GLU A 61 -2.88 9.14 5.79
N ILE A 62 -2.91 8.11 4.91
CA ILE A 62 -2.74 6.71 5.31
C ILE A 62 -1.41 6.50 6.06
N PHE A 63 -0.31 7.06 5.55
CA PHE A 63 0.99 6.92 6.22
C PHE A 63 1.02 7.60 7.59
N ARG A 64 0.41 8.77 7.72
CA ARG A 64 0.31 9.49 8.99
C ARG A 64 -0.53 8.73 10.02
N ASP A 65 -1.63 8.15 9.59
CA ASP A 65 -2.51 7.36 10.46
C ASP A 65 -1.81 6.09 10.93
N VAL A 66 -1.10 5.39 10.03
CA VAL A 66 -0.26 4.23 10.38
C VAL A 66 0.84 4.62 11.36
N GLU A 67 1.54 5.74 11.13
CA GLU A 67 2.57 6.23 12.05
C GLU A 67 2.00 6.52 13.44
N THR A 68 0.83 7.17 13.51
CA THR A 68 0.15 7.47 14.77
C THR A 68 -0.22 6.18 15.51
N LEU A 69 -0.80 5.20 14.80
CA LEU A 69 -1.19 3.91 15.38
C LEU A 69 0.01 3.13 15.93
N ILE A 70 1.17 3.19 15.25
CA ILE A 70 2.43 2.59 15.72
C ILE A 70 2.96 3.32 16.96
N ARG A 71 2.86 4.66 17.02
CA ARG A 71 3.33 5.43 18.18
C ARG A 71 2.47 5.22 19.44
N ASP A 72 1.20 4.88 19.26
CA ASP A 72 0.25 4.64 20.36
C ASP A 72 0.42 3.26 21.02
N HIS A 73 1.23 2.34 20.46
CA HIS A 73 1.44 0.97 20.94
C HIS A 73 2.92 0.64 21.20
#